data_AF-A0A1M7Y3R5-F1
#
_entry.id   AF-A0A1M7Y3R5-F1
#
_cell.length_a   1.000
_cell.length_b   1.000
_cell.length_c   1.000
_cell.angle_alpha   90.00
_cell.angle_beta   90.00
_cell.angle_gamma   90.00
#
_symmetry.space_group_name_H-M   'P 1'
#
loop_
_entity.id
_entity.type
_entity.pdbx_description
1 polymer ?
#
loop_
_entity_poly.entity_id
_entity_poly.type
_entity_poly.pdbx_seq_one_letter_code
_entity_poly.pdbx_strand_id
1 'polypeptide(L)'
;MAKSAAKNTYSPSHQLFLKKYYKRKRSIRLLQLLIILFFLALWEITTRIGLVDSFIFSSPSRVAGTFLDMAADGTIFYHTGITLLETFVSFTIVNVFGIAIAILLWWNEKLAKVLEPYLVVLNSLPKSALAPVFIVWLGNNVKTIIVAAVSVE
;
A
#
# COMPACT_ATOMS: atom_id res chain seq x y z
N MET A 1 21.34 45.11 19.61
CA MET A 1 20.07 44.34 19.58
C MET A 1 20.41 42.84 19.70
N ALA A 2 20.82 42.36 20.87
CA ALA A 2 19.96 41.81 21.93
C ALA A 2 19.26 40.47 21.59
N LYS A 3 20.04 39.41 21.37
CA LYS A 3 19.62 37.99 21.49
C LYS A 3 20.67 37.14 22.23
N SER A 4 21.25 37.72 23.28
CA SER A 4 22.03 36.96 24.27
C SER A 4 21.25 36.94 25.58
N ALA A 5 21.31 35.80 26.27
CA ALA A 5 20.81 35.59 27.63
C ALA A 5 19.30 35.31 27.82
N ALA A 6 18.81 34.23 27.20
CA ALA A 6 17.83 33.37 27.89
C ALA A 6 18.56 32.09 28.36
N LYS A 7 19.52 32.28 29.27
CA LYS A 7 20.23 31.17 29.93
C LYS A 7 19.24 30.58 30.94
N ASN A 8 18.33 29.75 30.46
CA ASN A 8 17.39 29.04 31.30
C ASN A 8 18.22 28.09 32.19
N THR A 9 18.44 28.49 33.44
CA THR A 9 19.29 27.78 34.40
C THR A 9 18.53 26.54 34.87
N TYR A 10 18.46 25.53 33.99
CA TYR A 10 17.86 24.24 34.32
C TYR A 10 18.55 23.68 35.57
N SER A 11 17.75 23.32 36.57
CA SER A 11 18.22 22.64 37.79
C SER A 11 19.16 21.48 37.43
N PRO A 12 20.24 21.22 38.20
CA PRO A 12 21.18 20.13 37.93
C PRO A 12 20.50 18.78 37.70
N SER A 13 19.38 18.53 38.36
CA SER A 13 18.55 17.32 38.18
C SER A 13 17.87 17.26 36.81
N HIS A 14 17.42 18.39 36.26
CA HIS A 14 16.79 18.48 34.95
C HIS A 14 17.79 18.27 33.80
N GLN A 15 19.03 18.74 33.95
CA GLN A 15 20.10 18.50 32.96
C GLN A 15 20.52 17.03 32.90
N LEU A 16 20.57 16.35 34.06
CA LEU A 16 20.84 14.91 34.12
C LEU A 16 19.69 14.08 33.51
N PHE A 17 18.44 14.51 33.70
CA PHE A 17 17.27 13.89 33.07
C PHE A 17 17.31 14.00 31.54
N LEU A 18 17.58 15.19 30.99
CA LEU A 18 17.69 15.41 29.54
C LEU A 18 18.82 14.59 28.91
N LYS A 19 20.00 14.51 29.54
CA LYS A 19 21.11 13.67 29.03
C LYS A 19 20.73 12.18 29.00
N LYS A 20 20.04 11.67 30.02
CA LYS A 20 19.53 10.29 30.03
C LYS A 20 18.44 10.06 28.97
N TYR A 21 17.55 11.02 28.77
CA TYR A 21 16.48 10.96 27.78
C TYR A 21 17.01 10.89 26.34
N TYR A 22 17.94 11.78 25.95
CA TYR A 22 18.51 11.77 24.59
C TYR A 22 19.40 10.56 24.33
N LYS A 23 20.14 10.06 25.33
CA LYS A 23 20.95 8.83 25.19
C LYS A 23 20.06 7.60 24.96
N ARG A 24 18.94 7.50 25.69
CA ARG A 24 17.96 6.42 25.51
C ARG A 24 17.26 6.50 24.15
N LYS A 25 16.84 7.69 23.70
CA LYS A 25 16.23 7.89 22.38
C LYS A 25 17.18 7.59 21.21
N ARG A 26 18.49 7.85 21.36
CA ARG A 26 19.51 7.45 20.36
C ARG A 26 19.72 5.93 20.37
N SER A 27 19.81 5.31 21.55
CA SER A 27 19.94 3.85 21.67
C SER A 27 18.74 3.10 21.08
N ILE A 28 17.52 3.60 21.28
CA ILE A 28 16.30 3.01 20.72
C ILE A 28 16.31 3.09 19.19
N ARG A 29 16.66 4.24 18.61
CA ARG A 29 16.75 4.39 17.14
C ARG A 29 17.84 3.50 16.53
N LEU A 30 18.99 3.38 17.19
CA LEU A 30 20.04 2.45 16.76
C LEU A 30 19.55 1.00 16.80
N LEU A 31 18.86 0.61 17.86
CA LEU A 31 18.30 -0.75 17.96
C LEU A 31 17.23 -1.01 16.89
N GLN A 32 16.36 -0.05 16.59
CA GLN A 32 15.36 -0.14 15.51
C GLN A 32 16.03 -0.34 14.14
N LEU A 33 17.07 0.46 13.83
CA LEU A 33 17.84 0.29 12.59
C LEU A 33 18.54 -1.07 12.54
N LEU A 34 19.10 -1.52 13.66
CA LEU A 34 19.79 -2.80 13.75
C LEU A 34 18.83 -3.97 13.52
N ILE A 35 17.60 -3.91 14.05
CA ILE A 35 16.57 -4.92 13.80
C ILE A 35 16.22 -4.99 12.30
N ILE A 36 16.05 -3.84 11.64
CA ILE A 36 15.75 -3.79 10.20
C ILE A 36 16.91 -4.38 9.38
N LEU A 37 18.15 -3.96 9.69
CA LEU A 37 19.34 -4.45 9.01
C LEU A 37 19.55 -5.95 9.24
N PHE A 38 19.31 -6.44 10.45
CA PHE A 38 19.38 -7.85 10.77
C PHE A 38 18.34 -8.66 10.00
N PHE A 39 17.11 -8.16 9.88
CA PHE A 39 16.07 -8.79 9.08
C PHE A 39 16.44 -8.83 7.58
N LEU A 40 16.94 -7.72 7.03
CA LEU A 40 17.40 -7.68 5.64
C LEU A 40 18.58 -8.62 5.39
N ALA A 41 19.55 -8.68 6.31
CA ALA A 41 20.69 -9.57 6.22
C ALA A 41 20.27 -11.04 6.29
N LEU A 42 19.37 -11.40 7.22
CA LEU A 42 18.78 -12.75 7.28
C LEU A 42 18.08 -13.09 5.97
N TRP A 43 17.29 -12.18 5.42
CA TRP A 43 16.57 -12.40 4.16
C TRP A 43 17.54 -12.60 2.99
N GLU A 44 18.60 -11.81 2.88
CA GLU A 44 19.63 -12.01 1.86
C GLU A 44 20.38 -13.34 2.03
N ILE A 45 20.71 -13.71 3.26
CA ILE A 45 21.39 -14.97 3.56
C ILE A 45 20.48 -16.17 3.24
N THR A 46 19.22 -16.16 3.65
CA THR A 46 18.26 -17.23 3.38
C THR A 46 18.00 -17.41 1.88
N THR A 47 17.95 -16.33 1.11
CA THR A 47 17.79 -16.40 -0.35
C THR A 47 19.07 -16.85 -1.07
N ARG A 48 20.27 -16.51 -0.57
CA ARG A 48 21.56 -16.95 -1.14
C ARG A 48 21.89 -18.42 -0.86
N ILE A 49 21.49 -18.96 0.28
CA ILE A 49 21.76 -20.36 0.65
C ILE A 49 20.83 -21.34 -0.09
N GLY A 50 19.81 -20.84 -0.82
CA GLY A 50 18.88 -21.68 -1.58
C GLY A 50 17.90 -22.47 -0.71
N LEU A 51 17.75 -22.10 0.56
CA LEU A 51 16.75 -22.64 1.48
C LEU A 51 15.31 -22.25 1.07
N VAL A 52 15.17 -21.16 0.31
CA VAL A 52 13.91 -20.67 -0.25
C VAL A 52 14.15 -20.41 -1.73
N ASP A 53 13.25 -20.91 -2.57
CA ASP A 53 13.36 -20.83 -4.02
C ASP A 53 13.55 -19.38 -4.48
N SER A 54 14.72 -19.09 -5.05
CA SER A 54 15.12 -17.75 -5.46
C SER A 54 14.26 -17.18 -6.59
N PHE A 55 13.34 -17.99 -7.12
CA PHE A 55 12.32 -17.63 -8.10
C PHE A 55 11.06 -17.04 -7.45
N ILE A 56 10.67 -17.53 -6.25
CA ILE A 56 9.48 -17.05 -5.52
C ILE A 56 9.85 -15.90 -4.57
N PHE A 57 11.03 -15.96 -3.94
CA PHE A 57 11.54 -14.91 -3.05
C PHE A 57 12.76 -14.22 -3.69
N SER A 58 12.51 -13.16 -4.45
CA SER A 58 13.55 -12.28 -4.98
C SER A 58 14.47 -11.81 -3.85
N SER A 59 15.79 -11.94 -4.02
CA SER A 59 16.75 -11.41 -3.06
C SER A 59 16.74 -9.87 -3.09
N PRO A 60 16.93 -9.17 -1.95
CA PRO A 60 16.90 -7.71 -1.89
C PRO A 60 17.85 -7.04 -2.90
N SER A 61 19.03 -7.63 -3.09
CA SER A 61 20.05 -7.17 -4.05
C SER A 61 19.61 -7.32 -5.51
N ARG A 62 18.84 -8.39 -5.84
CA ARG A 62 18.27 -8.57 -7.18
C ARG A 62 17.13 -7.58 -7.42
N VAL A 63 16.26 -7.36 -6.43
CA VAL A 63 15.20 -6.35 -6.51
C VAL A 63 15.79 -4.96 -6.78
N ALA A 64 16.87 -4.59 -6.09
CA ALA A 64 17.55 -3.31 -6.32
C ALA A 64 18.16 -3.22 -7.73
N GLY A 65 18.80 -4.28 -8.22
CA GLY A 65 19.33 -4.35 -9.58
C GLY A 65 18.23 -4.19 -10.64
N THR A 66 17.19 -5.02 -10.56
CA THR A 66 16.04 -4.98 -11.47
C THR A 66 15.33 -3.64 -11.43
N PHE A 67 15.20 -3.02 -10.26
CA PHE A 67 14.63 -1.68 -10.14
C PHE A 67 15.45 -0.62 -10.88
N LEU A 68 16.78 -0.67 -10.75
CA LEU A 68 17.68 0.24 -11.47
C LEU A 68 17.65 0.01 -12.98
N ASP A 69 17.65 -1.25 -13.42
CA ASP A 69 17.58 -1.62 -14.83
C ASP A 69 16.26 -1.15 -15.47
N MET A 70 15.14 -1.45 -14.82
CA MET A 70 13.82 -1.04 -15.32
C MET A 70 13.57 0.47 -15.20
N ALA A 71 14.23 1.15 -14.26
CA ALA A 71 14.21 2.62 -14.17
C ALA A 71 15.03 3.26 -15.30
N ALA A 72 16.16 2.67 -15.68
CA ALA A 72 16.98 3.11 -16.80
C ALA A 72 16.28 2.89 -18.15
N ASP A 73 15.61 1.76 -18.33
CA ASP A 73 14.86 1.41 -19.55
C ASP A 73 13.51 2.15 -19.68
N GLY A 74 13.08 2.87 -18.63
CA GLY A 74 11.81 3.59 -18.60
C GLY A 74 10.56 2.69 -18.52
N THR A 75 10.74 1.36 -18.50
CA THR A 75 9.64 0.38 -18.47
C THR A 75 8.84 0.44 -17.17
N ILE A 76 9.47 0.76 -16.03
CA ILE A 76 8.75 1.00 -14.76
C ILE A 76 7.74 2.13 -14.93
N PHE A 77 8.11 3.23 -15.58
CA PHE A 77 7.22 4.37 -15.75
C PHE A 77 6.08 4.06 -16.71
N TYR A 78 6.35 3.28 -17.77
CA TYR A 78 5.32 2.81 -18.68
C TYR A 78 4.31 1.91 -17.98
N HIS A 79 4.75 0.85 -17.30
CA HIS A 79 3.85 -0.06 -16.60
C HIS A 79 3.07 0.62 -15.47
N THR A 80 3.76 1.49 -14.70
CA THR A 80 3.11 2.29 -13.65
C THR A 80 2.07 3.23 -14.25
N GLY A 81 2.37 3.87 -15.39
CA GLY A 81 1.45 4.74 -16.11
C GLY A 81 0.19 4.00 -16.58
N ILE A 82 0.34 2.79 -17.11
CA ILE A 82 -0.79 1.94 -17.50
C ILE A 82 -1.64 1.57 -16.28
N THR A 83 -1.04 1.11 -15.19
CA THR A 83 -1.79 0.78 -13.96
C THR A 83 -2.53 2.00 -13.42
N LEU A 84 -1.88 3.17 -13.38
CA LEU A 84 -2.54 4.41 -12.97
C LEU A 84 -3.72 4.74 -13.87
N LEU A 85 -3.57 4.64 -15.19
CA LEU A 85 -4.63 4.89 -16.14
C LEU A 85 -5.80 3.91 -15.93
N GLU A 86 -5.51 2.63 -15.78
CA GLU A 86 -6.51 1.59 -15.50
C GLU A 86 -7.28 1.90 -14.20
N THR A 87 -6.58 2.28 -13.13
CA THR A 87 -7.21 2.70 -11.87
C THR A 87 -8.08 3.94 -12.06
N PHE A 88 -7.59 4.99 -12.72
CA PHE A 88 -8.35 6.21 -12.94
C PHE A 88 -9.61 5.99 -13.79
N VAL A 89 -9.50 5.20 -14.86
CA VAL A 89 -10.64 4.87 -15.72
C VAL A 89 -11.67 4.05 -14.95
N SER A 90 -11.22 3.02 -14.22
CA SER A 90 -12.10 2.16 -13.42
C SER A 90 -12.81 2.97 -12.34
N PHE A 91 -12.07 3.77 -11.58
CA PHE A 91 -12.61 4.65 -10.54
C PHE A 91 -13.65 5.62 -11.09
N THR A 92 -13.38 6.24 -12.24
CA THR A 92 -14.33 7.20 -12.86
C THR A 92 -15.62 6.51 -13.26
N ILE A 93 -15.53 5.32 -13.88
CA ILE A 93 -16.69 4.54 -14.29
C ILE A 93 -17.51 4.12 -13.05
N VAL A 94 -16.87 3.50 -12.06
CA VAL A 94 -17.55 3.07 -10.82
C VAL A 94 -18.23 4.23 -10.13
N ASN A 95 -17.54 5.37 -10.00
CA ASN A 95 -18.09 6.53 -9.32
C ASN A 95 -19.33 7.08 -10.03
N VAL A 96 -19.29 7.22 -11.36
CA VAL A 96 -20.44 7.70 -12.14
C VAL A 96 -21.62 6.73 -12.04
N PHE A 97 -21.39 5.43 -12.23
CA PHE A 97 -22.45 4.42 -12.13
C PHE A 97 -22.99 4.28 -10.71
N GLY A 98 -22.13 4.29 -9.70
CA GLY A 98 -22.50 4.19 -8.29
C GLY A 98 -23.37 5.37 -7.86
N ILE A 99 -22.99 6.59 -8.23
CA ILE A 99 -23.79 7.80 -7.98
C ILE A 99 -25.13 7.71 -8.72
N ALA A 100 -25.13 7.32 -10.00
CA ALA A 100 -26.36 7.20 -10.79
C ALA A 100 -27.35 6.18 -10.18
N ILE A 101 -26.84 5.00 -9.77
CA ILE A 101 -27.64 3.97 -9.10
C ILE A 101 -28.15 4.47 -7.75
N ALA A 102 -27.31 5.14 -6.95
CA ALA A 102 -27.70 5.69 -5.66
C ALA A 102 -28.83 6.73 -5.80
N ILE A 103 -28.74 7.63 -6.78
CA ILE A 103 -29.79 8.61 -7.09
C ILE A 103 -31.08 7.91 -7.53
N LEU A 104 -30.98 6.89 -8.39
CA LEU A 104 -32.14 6.16 -8.89
C LEU A 104 -32.85 5.36 -7.79
N LEU A 105 -32.08 4.76 -6.87
CA LEU A 105 -32.60 4.12 -5.68
C LEU A 105 -33.26 5.12 -4.72
N TRP A 106 -32.67 6.30 -4.55
CA TRP A 106 -33.23 7.36 -3.72
C TRP A 106 -34.56 7.89 -4.25
N TRP A 107 -34.71 8.01 -5.58
CA TRP A 107 -35.96 8.48 -6.19
C TRP A 107 -37.08 7.42 -6.15
N ASN A 108 -36.75 6.13 -6.14
CA ASN A 108 -37.75 5.05 -6.20
C ASN A 108 -37.70 4.13 -4.97
N GLU A 109 -38.51 4.45 -3.96
CA GLU A 109 -38.61 3.67 -2.71
C GLU A 109 -39.01 2.20 -2.92
N LYS A 110 -39.80 1.88 -3.97
CA LYS A 110 -40.16 0.48 -4.27
C LYS A 110 -38.96 -0.31 -4.75
N LEU A 111 -38.15 0.29 -5.62
CA LEU A 111 -36.95 -0.35 -6.16
C LEU A 111 -35.89 -0.52 -5.07
N ALA A 112 -35.72 0.48 -4.20
CA ALA A 112 -34.84 0.39 -3.04
C ALA A 112 -35.18 -0.78 -2.13
N LYS A 113 -36.46 -0.94 -1.74
CA LYS A 113 -36.89 -2.06 -0.89
C LYS A 113 -36.72 -3.43 -1.54
N VAL A 114 -36.86 -3.54 -2.86
CA VAL A 114 -36.64 -4.81 -3.58
C VAL A 114 -35.14 -5.14 -3.67
N LEU A 115 -34.28 -4.14 -3.88
CA LEU A 115 -32.84 -4.34 -4.03
C LEU A 115 -32.08 -4.41 -2.69
N GLU A 116 -32.68 -3.94 -1.60
CA GLU A 116 -32.11 -3.94 -0.24
C GLU A 116 -31.46 -5.29 0.17
N PRO A 117 -32.13 -6.46 0.08
CA PRO A 117 -31.50 -7.73 0.44
C PRO A 117 -30.29 -8.07 -0.45
N TYR A 118 -30.33 -7.72 -1.74
CA TYR A 118 -29.23 -7.96 -2.67
C TYR A 118 -28.03 -7.05 -2.39
N LEU A 119 -28.27 -5.79 -2.05
CA LEU A 119 -27.23 -4.82 -1.68
C LEU A 119 -26.49 -5.24 -0.40
N VAL A 120 -27.22 -5.78 0.60
CA VAL A 120 -26.63 -6.30 1.84
C VAL A 120 -25.76 -7.53 1.55
N VAL A 121 -26.21 -8.44 0.69
CA VAL A 121 -25.42 -9.61 0.28
C VAL A 121 -24.16 -9.17 -0.47
N LEU A 122 -24.28 -8.25 -1.44
CA LEU A 122 -23.14 -7.72 -2.19
C LEU A 122 -22.11 -7.06 -1.27
N ASN A 123 -22.54 -6.32 -0.24
CA ASN A 123 -21.64 -5.72 0.74
C ASN A 123 -20.93 -6.76 1.62
N SER A 124 -21.57 -7.91 1.85
CA SER A 124 -21.03 -9.01 2.65
C SER A 124 -20.08 -9.92 1.88
N LEU A 125 -20.02 -9.79 0.54
CA LEU A 125 -19.10 -10.58 -0.28
C LEU A 125 -17.66 -10.13 -0.03
N PRO A 126 -16.73 -11.06 0.21
CA PRO A 126 -15.33 -10.73 0.31
C PRO A 126 -14.81 -10.28 -1.06
N LYS A 127 -14.51 -8.98 -1.20
CA LYS A 127 -13.95 -8.39 -2.42
C LYS A 127 -12.75 -9.17 -2.97
N SER A 128 -11.92 -9.76 -2.09
CA SER A 128 -10.77 -10.58 -2.47
C SER A 128 -11.11 -11.90 -3.17
N ALA A 129 -12.31 -12.46 -2.95
CA ALA A 129 -12.75 -13.70 -3.60
C ALA A 129 -13.32 -13.48 -5.01
N LEU A 130 -13.64 -12.23 -5.37
CA LEU A 130 -14.16 -11.90 -6.69
C LEU A 130 -13.06 -11.85 -7.76
N ALA A 131 -11.82 -11.48 -7.39
CA ALA A 131 -10.72 -11.36 -8.34
C ALA A 131 -10.42 -12.65 -9.13
N PRO A 132 -10.31 -13.84 -8.52
CA PRO A 132 -10.09 -15.09 -9.26
C PRO A 132 -11.26 -15.44 -10.20
N VAL A 133 -12.50 -15.16 -9.77
CA VAL A 133 -13.71 -15.44 -10.57
C VAL A 133 -13.70 -14.60 -11.85
N PHE A 134 -13.38 -13.30 -11.75
CA PHE A 134 -13.27 -12.42 -12.91
C PHE A 134 -12.15 -12.83 -13.86
N ILE A 135 -10.99 -13.25 -13.33
CA ILE A 135 -9.86 -13.74 -14.16
C ILE A 135 -10.26 -14.98 -14.97
N VAL A 136 -10.99 -15.93 -14.36
CA VAL A 136 -11.44 -17.16 -15.04
C VAL A 136 -12.50 -16.86 -16.11
N TRP A 137 -13.43 -15.95 -15.84
CA TRP A 137 -14.52 -15.64 -16.77
C TRP A 137 -14.11 -14.78 -17.96
N LEU A 138 -13.26 -13.78 -17.74
CA LEU A 138 -12.93 -12.76 -18.74
C LEU A 138 -11.54 -12.98 -19.40
N GLY A 139 -10.71 -13.86 -18.83
CA GLY A 139 -9.36 -14.17 -19.32
C GLY A 139 -8.31 -13.09 -19.00
N ASN A 140 -7.02 -13.33 -19.25
CA ASN A 140 -5.94 -12.39 -18.90
C ASN A 140 -5.75 -11.27 -19.96
N ASN A 141 -6.73 -10.37 -20.08
CA ASN A 141 -6.68 -9.22 -20.99
C ASN A 141 -6.82 -7.90 -20.23
N VAL A 142 -6.32 -6.80 -20.80
CA VAL A 142 -6.45 -5.43 -20.24
C VAL A 142 -7.90 -5.07 -19.92
N LYS A 143 -8.85 -5.52 -20.76
CA LYS A 143 -10.29 -5.35 -20.53
C LYS A 143 -10.79 -6.07 -19.27
N THR A 144 -10.22 -7.22 -18.96
CA THR A 144 -10.53 -7.98 -17.74
C THR A 144 -10.02 -7.29 -16.50
N ILE A 145 -8.83 -6.70 -16.55
CA ILE A 145 -8.26 -5.95 -15.43
C ILE A 145 -9.16 -4.77 -15.10
N ILE A 146 -9.61 -4.01 -16.11
CA ILE A 146 -10.53 -2.89 -15.93
C ILE A 146 -11.87 -3.37 -15.37
N VAL A 147 -12.47 -4.43 -15.90
CA VAL A 147 -13.76 -4.95 -15.40
C VAL A 147 -13.65 -5.51 -13.99
N ALA A 148 -12.56 -6.22 -13.67
CA ALA A 148 -12.30 -6.74 -12.33
C ALA A 148 -12.07 -5.60 -11.33
N ALA A 149 -11.29 -4.57 -11.70
CA ALA A 149 -11.06 -3.39 -10.88
C ALA A 149 -12.37 -2.64 -10.62
N VAL A 150 -13.18 -2.39 -11.66
CA VAL A 150 -14.51 -1.77 -11.56
C VAL A 150 -15.46 -2.56 -10.64
N SER A 151 -15.36 -3.89 -10.64
CA SER A 151 -16.25 -4.73 -9.84
C SER A 151 -15.79 -4.89 -8.38
N VAL A 152 -14.49 -4.69 -8.10
CA VAL A 152 -13.89 -4.87 -6.79
C VAL A 152 -13.85 -3.58 -5.99
N GLU A 153 -13.67 -2.43 -6.63
CA GLU A 153 -13.72 -1.10 -5.99
C GLU A 153 -15.16 -0.66 -5.68
#